data_AF-D1FQA5-F1
#
_entry.id   AF-D1FQA5-F1
#
_cell.length_a   1.000
_cell.length_b   1.000
_cell.length_c   1.000
_cell.angle_alpha   90.00
_cell.angle_beta   90.00
_cell.angle_gamma   90.00
#
_symmetry.space_group_name_H-M   'P 1'
#
loop_
_entity.id
_entity.type
_entity.pdbx_description
1 polymer ?
#
loop_
_entity_poly.entity_id
_entity_poly.type
_entity_poly.pdbx_seq_one_letter_code
_entity_poly.pdbx_strand_id
1 'polypeptide(L)'
;LLLVAAQTHCSVYSPSVWEFSSERGVKHFYVNTYHYCNHTKKAMESETYVLRNGHTWSVQDIPLEANGQHLGCVKITLKGSDATNSLECGNFRKNWTKGTCHVHGRAVYYIVKIYPNIYTYNRN
;
A
#
# COMPACT_ATOMS: atom_id res chain seq x y z
N LEU A 1 35.26 4.39 24.82
CA LEU A 1 34.48 4.21 23.57
C LEU A 1 33.03 4.52 23.87
N LEU A 2 32.48 5.60 23.30
CA LEU A 2 31.06 5.90 23.37
C LEU A 2 30.32 5.02 22.36
N LEU A 3 29.66 3.97 22.84
CA LEU A 3 28.66 3.25 22.06
C LEU A 3 27.45 4.16 21.92
N VAL A 4 27.40 4.94 20.84
CA VAL A 4 26.16 5.59 20.41
C VAL A 4 25.29 4.47 19.86
N ALA A 5 24.40 3.94 20.71
CA ALA A 5 23.30 3.12 20.24
C ALA A 5 22.46 4.03 19.32
N ALA A 6 22.52 3.77 18.01
CA ALA A 6 21.61 4.38 17.06
C ALA A 6 20.20 3.92 17.45
N GLN A 7 19.49 4.76 18.20
CA GLN A 7 18.06 4.60 18.40
C GLN A 7 17.39 4.86 17.05
N THR A 8 17.28 3.81 16.25
CA THR A 8 16.35 3.78 15.12
C THR A 8 14.95 3.75 15.72
N HIS A 9 14.44 4.92 16.11
CA HIS A 9 13.00 5.16 16.16
C HIS A 9 12.47 5.10 14.72
N CYS A 10 12.43 3.90 14.14
CA CYS A 10 11.57 3.63 13.00
C CYS A 10 10.16 3.69 13.55
N SER A 11 9.54 4.88 13.50
CA SER A 11 8.09 4.97 13.63
C SER A 11 7.48 4.20 12.46
N VAL A 12 7.17 2.92 12.70
CA VAL A 12 6.45 2.06 11.77
C VAL A 12 5.00 2.54 11.81
N TYR A 13 4.60 3.32 10.81
CA TYR A 13 3.19 3.65 10.62
C TYR A 13 2.54 2.49 9.86
N SER A 14 1.46 1.95 10.42
CA SER A 14 0.64 0.92 9.79
C SER A 14 -0.71 1.54 9.43
N PRO A 15 -0.97 1.85 8.15
CA PRO A 15 -2.26 2.37 7.72
C PRO A 15 -3.34 1.32 7.87
N SER A 16 -4.59 1.78 7.96
CA SER A 16 -5.72 0.86 7.89
C SER A 16 -5.80 0.23 6.50
N VAL A 17 -5.97 -1.08 6.48
CA VAL A 17 -6.22 -1.88 5.28
C VAL A 17 -7.65 -2.42 5.36
N TRP A 18 -8.42 -2.26 4.29
CA TRP A 18 -9.82 -2.67 4.23
C TRP A 18 -10.04 -3.54 3.01
N GLU A 19 -10.54 -4.77 3.21
CA GLU A 19 -11.10 -5.56 2.11
C GLU A 19 -12.45 -4.96 1.73
N PHE A 20 -12.62 -4.54 0.47
CA PHE A 20 -13.87 -3.92 0.02
C PHE A 20 -14.72 -4.85 -0.84
N SER A 21 -14.10 -5.83 -1.50
CA SER A 21 -14.83 -6.89 -2.20
C SER A 21 -13.99 -8.15 -2.35
N SER A 22 -14.68 -9.28 -2.39
CA SER A 22 -14.11 -10.60 -2.66
C SER A 22 -15.08 -11.40 -3.52
N GLU A 23 -14.67 -11.69 -4.76
CA GLU A 23 -15.48 -12.40 -5.74
C GLU A 23 -14.62 -13.39 -6.54
N ARG A 24 -15.05 -14.66 -6.60
CA ARG A 24 -14.47 -15.70 -7.47
C ARG A 24 -12.94 -15.82 -7.38
N GLY A 25 -12.38 -15.80 -6.17
CA GLY A 25 -10.92 -15.90 -5.94
C GLY A 25 -10.15 -14.60 -6.22
N VAL A 26 -10.85 -13.50 -6.47
CA VAL A 26 -10.29 -12.15 -6.58
C VAL A 26 -10.70 -11.36 -5.34
N LYS A 27 -9.72 -10.84 -4.61
CA LYS A 27 -9.92 -9.95 -3.47
C LYS A 27 -9.40 -8.58 -3.79
N HIS A 28 -10.11 -7.57 -3.32
CA HIS A 28 -9.69 -6.21 -3.48
C HIS A 28 -9.61 -5.48 -2.13
N PHE A 29 -8.50 -4.81 -1.94
CA PHE A 29 -8.14 -4.09 -0.73
C PHE A 29 -7.89 -2.62 -1.02
N TYR A 30 -8.24 -1.77 -0.07
CA TYR A 30 -7.80 -0.39 0.01
C TYR A 30 -6.85 -0.21 1.18
N VAL A 31 -5.70 0.40 0.92
CA VAL A 31 -4.78 0.86 1.95
C VAL A 31 -4.95 2.36 2.10
N ASN A 32 -5.31 2.78 3.31
CA ASN A 32 -5.52 4.17 3.63
C ASN A 32 -4.33 4.76 4.38
N THR A 33 -3.39 5.35 3.65
CA THR A 33 -2.17 5.97 4.18
C THR A 33 -2.40 7.36 4.79
N TYR A 34 -3.65 7.83 4.86
CA TYR A 34 -3.97 9.12 5.47
C TYR A 34 -5.41 9.13 6.01
N HIS A 35 -5.92 10.22 6.56
CA HIS A 35 -7.38 10.34 6.79
C HIS A 35 -8.20 10.39 5.47
N TYR A 36 -7.53 10.36 4.31
CA TYR A 36 -8.12 10.74 3.03
C TYR A 36 -8.68 9.61 2.17
N CYS A 37 -8.39 8.30 2.30
CA CYS A 37 -8.98 7.26 1.40
C CYS A 37 -10.53 7.29 1.41
N ASN A 38 -11.16 7.64 2.56
CA ASN A 38 -12.62 7.89 2.64
C ASN A 38 -13.08 9.21 1.96
N HIS A 39 -12.24 10.23 1.88
CA HIS A 39 -12.51 11.50 1.17
C HIS A 39 -11.94 11.52 -0.27
N THR A 40 -11.24 10.47 -0.72
CA THR A 40 -10.49 10.40 -1.99
C THR A 40 -11.06 9.43 -3.01
N LYS A 41 -12.39 9.36 -3.11
CA LYS A 41 -12.97 9.20 -4.46
C LYS A 41 -12.26 10.13 -5.45
N LYS A 42 -11.98 11.37 -5.04
CA LYS A 42 -11.19 12.37 -5.80
C LYS A 42 -9.73 12.00 -6.13
N ALA A 43 -8.97 11.36 -5.24
CA ALA A 43 -7.60 10.94 -5.63
C ALA A 43 -7.65 9.68 -6.51
N MET A 44 -8.66 8.83 -6.34
CA MET A 44 -8.92 7.72 -7.25
C MET A 44 -9.47 8.15 -8.61
N GLU A 45 -10.09 9.33 -8.69
CA GLU A 45 -10.47 10.02 -9.94
C GLU A 45 -9.25 10.59 -10.68
N SER A 46 -8.06 10.59 -10.08
CA SER A 46 -6.84 10.99 -10.77
C SER A 46 -6.50 9.99 -11.88
N GLU A 47 -6.24 10.50 -13.08
CA GLU A 47 -5.70 9.71 -14.19
C GLU A 47 -4.26 9.25 -13.93
N THR A 48 -3.54 9.89 -12.99
CA THR A 48 -2.15 9.58 -12.68
C THR A 48 -2.06 8.60 -11.51
N TYR A 49 -1.70 7.36 -11.82
CA TYR A 49 -1.40 6.33 -10.82
C TYR A 49 -0.13 5.57 -11.18
N VAL A 50 0.58 5.07 -10.18
CA VAL A 50 1.68 4.12 -10.39
C VAL A 50 1.08 2.71 -10.37
N LEU A 51 1.28 1.96 -11.45
CA LEU A 51 0.86 0.57 -11.57
C LEU A 51 2.03 -0.35 -11.23
N ARG A 52 1.77 -1.34 -10.37
CA ARG A 52 2.67 -2.46 -10.12
C ARG A 52 1.87 -3.75 -10.22
N ASN A 53 2.40 -4.72 -10.94
CA ASN A 53 1.78 -6.03 -11.08
C ASN A 53 2.85 -7.11 -10.94
N GLY A 54 2.44 -8.28 -10.47
CA GLY A 54 3.34 -9.41 -10.32
C GLY A 54 2.59 -10.67 -9.96
N HIS A 55 3.35 -11.74 -9.82
CA HIS A 55 2.87 -13.01 -9.33
C HIS A 55 3.88 -13.57 -8.35
N THR A 56 3.40 -14.31 -7.36
CA THR A 56 4.25 -14.96 -6.38
C THR A 56 3.73 -16.34 -6.04
N TRP A 57 4.63 -17.29 -5.84
CA TRP A 57 4.33 -18.64 -5.37
C TRP A 57 4.49 -18.79 -3.85
N SER A 58 5.01 -17.74 -3.21
CA SER A 58 5.22 -17.65 -1.77
C SER A 58 4.76 -16.29 -1.24
N VAL A 59 4.91 -16.11 0.07
CA VAL A 59 4.81 -14.80 0.72
C VAL A 59 5.73 -13.79 0.02
N GLN A 60 5.23 -12.58 -0.24
CA GLN A 60 5.96 -11.54 -1.00
C GLN A 60 5.72 -10.14 -0.42
N ASP A 61 6.80 -9.37 -0.30
CA ASP A 61 6.73 -7.94 -0.03
C ASP A 61 6.54 -7.14 -1.32
N ILE A 62 5.53 -6.27 -1.32
CA ILE A 62 5.25 -5.33 -2.40
C ILE A 62 5.62 -3.93 -1.92
N PRO A 63 6.67 -3.31 -2.50
CA PRO A 63 7.02 -1.93 -2.16
C PRO A 63 5.95 -0.97 -2.70
N LEU A 64 5.50 -0.07 -1.83
CA LEU A 64 4.61 1.03 -2.18
C LEU A 64 5.41 2.31 -2.24
N GLU A 65 5.56 2.89 -3.43
CA GLU A 65 6.18 4.21 -3.62
C GLU A 65 5.55 4.91 -4.83
N ALA A 66 5.38 6.22 -4.72
CA ALA A 66 4.83 7.07 -5.77
C ALA A 66 5.89 8.07 -6.29
N ASN A 67 7.09 7.58 -6.66
CA ASN A 67 8.16 8.41 -7.23
C ASN A 67 8.48 9.68 -6.40
N GLY A 68 8.49 9.56 -5.07
CA GLY A 68 8.77 10.68 -4.15
C GLY A 68 7.53 11.50 -3.75
N GLN A 69 6.37 11.24 -4.35
CA GLN A 69 5.09 11.85 -3.98
C GLN A 69 4.51 11.18 -2.73
N HIS A 70 3.70 11.91 -1.95
CA HIS A 70 3.00 11.33 -0.81
C HIS A 70 1.93 10.34 -1.30
N LEU A 71 1.83 9.18 -0.65
CA LEU A 71 0.84 8.15 -0.95
C LEU A 71 -0.54 8.62 -0.44
N GLY A 72 -1.53 8.69 -1.33
CA GLY A 72 -2.89 9.09 -0.98
C GLY A 72 -3.77 7.91 -0.61
N CYS A 73 -3.95 6.99 -1.56
CA CYS A 73 -4.78 5.79 -1.40
C CYS A 73 -4.17 4.70 -2.30
N VAL A 74 -4.17 3.45 -1.87
CA VAL A 74 -3.64 2.34 -2.67
C VAL A 74 -4.72 1.30 -2.86
N LYS A 75 -4.99 0.95 -4.12
CA LYS A 75 -5.88 -0.17 -4.46
C LYS A 75 -5.04 -1.39 -4.77
N ILE A 76 -5.24 -2.46 -4.02
CA ILE A 76 -4.54 -3.73 -4.21
C ILE A 76 -5.57 -4.77 -4.60
N THR A 77 -5.32 -5.47 -5.69
CA THR A 77 -6.13 -6.59 -6.16
C THR A 77 -5.28 -7.84 -6.10
N LEU A 78 -5.75 -8.85 -5.38
CA LEU A 78 -5.13 -10.16 -5.29
C LEU A 78 -6.02 -11.16 -6.03
N LYS A 79 -5.43 -12.00 -6.87
CA LYS A 79 -6.11 -13.11 -7.56
C LYS A 79 -5.31 -14.38 -7.34
N GLY A 80 -5.92 -15.40 -6.75
CA GLY A 80 -5.26 -16.67 -6.50
C GLY A 80 -6.28 -17.79 -6.31
N SER A 81 -5.80 -19.03 -6.25
CA SER A 81 -6.66 -20.22 -6.05
C SER A 81 -7.25 -20.29 -4.65
N ASP A 82 -6.60 -19.68 -3.67
CA ASP A 82 -6.88 -19.92 -2.25
C ASP A 82 -7.59 -18.72 -1.60
N ALA A 83 -8.71 -18.99 -0.93
CA ALA A 83 -9.54 -17.98 -0.25
C ALA A 83 -8.85 -17.30 0.96
N THR A 84 -7.65 -17.76 1.35
CA THR A 84 -6.89 -17.28 2.50
C THR A 84 -5.97 -16.09 2.20
N ASN A 85 -5.92 -15.61 0.96
CA ASN A 85 -5.05 -14.48 0.61
C ASN A 85 -5.38 -13.28 1.50
N SER A 86 -4.44 -12.88 2.35
CA SER A 86 -4.52 -11.71 3.22
C SER A 86 -3.38 -10.76 2.92
N LEU A 87 -3.54 -9.52 3.36
CA LEU A 87 -2.61 -8.44 3.09
C LEU A 87 -2.36 -7.66 4.39
N GLU A 88 -1.09 -7.49 4.74
CA GLU A 88 -0.68 -6.63 5.84
C GLU A 88 0.18 -5.50 5.28
N CYS A 89 -0.13 -4.24 5.60
CA CYS A 89 0.65 -3.11 5.14
C CYS A 89 1.28 -2.36 6.31
N GLY A 90 2.57 -2.06 6.19
CA GLY A 90 3.35 -1.41 7.23
C GLY A 90 4.62 -0.77 6.70
N ASN A 91 5.52 -0.44 7.62
CA ASN A 91 6.81 0.18 7.33
C ASN A 91 6.71 1.48 6.52
N PHE A 92 5.64 2.26 6.74
CA PHE A 92 5.49 3.53 6.05
C PHE A 92 6.41 4.60 6.63
N ARG A 93 7.07 5.35 5.74
CA ARG A 93 7.85 6.53 6.14
C ARG A 93 6.92 7.58 6.74
N LYS A 94 7.44 8.40 7.66
CA LYS A 94 6.70 9.50 8.31
C LYS A 94 6.06 10.50 7.34
N ASN A 95 6.68 10.70 6.18
CA ASN A 95 6.16 11.56 5.11
C ASN A 95 5.22 10.82 4.13
N TRP A 96 4.85 9.58 4.42
CA TRP A 96 3.96 8.75 3.62
C TRP A 96 4.39 8.59 2.16
N THR A 97 5.67 8.76 1.82
CA THR A 97 6.15 8.61 0.43
C THR A 97 6.43 7.17 0.03
N LYS A 98 6.71 6.32 1.02
CA LYS A 98 7.05 4.90 0.85
C LYS A 98 6.43 4.07 1.95
N GLY A 99 6.12 2.81 1.64
CA GLY A 99 5.70 1.77 2.58
C GLY A 99 5.82 0.40 1.93
N THR A 100 5.32 -0.64 2.59
CA THR A 100 5.36 -2.01 2.07
C THR A 100 4.07 -2.73 2.44
N CYS A 101 3.54 -3.53 1.50
CA CYS A 101 2.48 -4.47 1.80
C CYS A 101 2.98 -5.90 1.61
N HIS A 102 2.76 -6.72 2.62
CA HIS A 102 3.07 -8.12 2.65
C HIS A 102 1.84 -8.92 2.22
N VAL A 103 1.98 -9.70 1.16
CA VAL A 103 0.92 -10.60 0.68
C VAL A 103 1.14 -11.98 1.28
N HIS A 104 0.18 -12.42 2.08
CA HIS A 104 0.14 -13.79 2.58
C HIS A 104 -0.69 -14.64 1.61
N GLY A 105 -0.04 -15.55 0.90
CA GLY A 105 -0.72 -16.47 -0.01
C GLY A 105 0.26 -17.34 -0.78
N ARG A 106 -0.26 -18.41 -1.37
CA ARG A 106 0.46 -19.25 -2.34
C ARG A 106 -0.18 -19.02 -3.72
N ALA A 107 0.65 -18.92 -4.75
CA ALA A 107 0.21 -18.72 -6.14
C ALA A 107 -0.75 -17.51 -6.32
N VAL A 108 -0.30 -16.32 -5.94
CA VAL A 108 -1.09 -15.08 -6.00
C VAL A 108 -0.58 -14.16 -7.08
N TYR A 109 -1.47 -13.75 -7.98
CA TYR A 109 -1.29 -12.60 -8.86
C TYR A 109 -1.74 -11.34 -8.13
N TYR A 110 -0.95 -10.28 -8.18
CA TYR A 110 -1.31 -9.01 -7.59
C TYR A 110 -1.27 -7.87 -8.61
N ILE A 111 -2.17 -6.92 -8.43
CA ILE A 111 -2.18 -5.63 -9.13
C ILE A 111 -2.34 -4.55 -8.06
N VAL A 112 -1.38 -3.63 -8.02
CA VAL A 112 -1.35 -2.49 -7.12
C VAL A 112 -1.43 -1.22 -7.94
N LYS A 113 -2.45 -0.41 -7.65
CA LYS A 113 -2.58 0.97 -8.15
C LYS A 113 -2.35 1.92 -6.99
N ILE A 114 -1.28 2.70 -7.10
CA ILE A 114 -0.91 3.70 -6.11
C ILE A 114 -1.39 5.05 -6.62
N TYR A 115 -2.34 5.66 -5.90
CA TYR A 115 -2.85 6.99 -6.19
C TYR A 115 -2.08 7.99 -5.31
N PRO A 116 -1.28 8.89 -5.92
CA PRO A 116 -0.61 9.95 -5.17
C PRO A 116 -1.63 10.87 -4.48
N ASN A 117 -1.21 11.49 -3.38
CA ASN A 117 -2.02 12.47 -2.70
C ASN A 117 -2.07 13.77 -3.51
N ILE A 118 -3.25 14.11 -4.03
CA ILE A 118 -3.49 15.32 -4.82
C ILE A 118 -3.41 16.61 -3.98
N TYR A 119 -3.58 16.53 -2.65
CA TYR A 119 -3.62 17.69 -1.76
C TYR A 119 -2.25 18.14 -1.25
N THR A 120 -1.21 17.32 -1.44
CA THR A 120 0.16 17.69 -1.05
C THR A 120 0.86 18.64 -2.01
N TYR A 121 0.25 18.98 -3.15
CA TYR A 121 0.74 20.01 -4.08
C TYR A 121 0.33 21.44 -3.71
N ASN A 122 -0.36 21.65 -2.59
CA ASN A 122 -0.71 22.98 -2.05
C ASN A 122 0.14 23.37 -0.83
N ARG A 123 1.42 23.01 -0.83
CA ARG A 123 2.41 23.71 0.01
C ARG A 123 3.31 24.48 -0.95
N ASN A 124 2.98 25.78 -1.08
CA ASN A 124 3.68 26.81 -1.84
C ASN A 124 5.19 26.62 -1.90
#